data_AF-A0A833QKU7-F1
#
_entry.id   AF-A0A833QKU7-F1
#
_cell.length_a   1.000
_cell.length_b   1.000
_cell.length_c   1.000
_cell.angle_alpha   90.00
_cell.angle_beta   90.00
_cell.angle_gamma   90.00
#
_symmetry.space_group_name_H-M   'P 1'
#
loop_
_entity.id
_entity.type
_entity.pdbx_description
1 polymer ?
#
loop_
_entity_poly.entity_id
_entity_poly.type
_entity_poly.pdbx_seq_one_letter_code
_entity_poly.pdbx_strand_id
1 'polypeptide(L)'
;MEDVWSKTSEEKRKSCAYFDSLWFSLYKEDNTKAKVLQWIKNKEIFSKNYIFVPMVCWGHWNLLILCHFGEMDRLRTRRPCMLLLDSLLGLEPKRLEPDIRRFVFDIFESEGRNESRKCISDIPLLIPKVPQQRSGDECGSYVLYFIYRFIESAPDNFTQQGYPYFLTEEWFTEDDFDNFSLEIESFSKNKKLSEVESQGMDTAEYSSPSPVECKIQTGSNIIDID
;
A
#
# COMPACT_ATOMS: atom_id res chain seq x y z
N MET A 1 -1.01 1.87 -7.41
CA MET A 1 -0.16 0.67 -7.15
C MET A 1 -0.03 -0.20 -8.38
N GLU A 2 -1.12 -0.61 -9.03
CA GLU A 2 -1.06 -1.38 -10.28
C GLU A 2 -0.22 -0.70 -11.37
N ASP A 3 -0.35 0.62 -11.54
CA ASP A 3 0.39 1.38 -12.55
C ASP A 3 1.90 1.49 -12.24
N VAL A 4 2.27 1.53 -10.96
CA VAL A 4 3.68 1.48 -10.53
C VAL A 4 4.24 0.09 -10.79
N TRP A 5 3.46 -0.94 -10.49
CA TRP A 5 3.85 -2.33 -10.67
C TRP A 5 4.00 -2.69 -12.15
N SER A 6 3.14 -2.20 -13.04
CA SER A 6 3.22 -2.49 -14.47
C SER A 6 4.49 -1.93 -15.14
N LYS A 7 5.04 -0.82 -14.61
CA LYS A 7 6.29 -0.21 -15.08
C LYS A 7 7.55 -0.93 -14.64
N THR A 8 7.46 -1.79 -13.63
CA THR A 8 8.63 -2.49 -13.07
C THR A 8 9.01 -3.70 -13.92
N SER A 9 10.32 -3.98 -14.10
CA SER A 9 10.75 -5.21 -14.78
C SER A 9 10.21 -6.48 -14.11
N GLU A 10 9.92 -7.52 -14.90
CA GLU A 10 9.35 -8.77 -14.36
C GLU A 10 10.28 -9.44 -13.34
N GLU A 11 11.59 -9.34 -13.55
CA GLU A 11 12.62 -9.87 -12.65
C GLU A 11 12.56 -9.20 -11.27
N LYS A 12 12.50 -7.86 -11.22
CA LYS A 12 12.36 -7.11 -9.97
C LYS A 12 11.04 -7.44 -9.27
N ARG A 13 9.94 -7.56 -10.03
CA ARG A 13 8.60 -7.91 -9.50
C ARG A 13 8.55 -9.28 -8.86
N LYS A 14 9.21 -10.29 -9.41
CA LYS A 14 9.20 -11.67 -8.85
C LYS A 14 9.72 -11.72 -7.41
N SER A 15 10.70 -10.86 -7.12
CA SER A 15 11.32 -10.74 -5.79
C SER A 15 10.56 -9.81 -4.83
N CYS A 16 9.51 -9.14 -5.29
CA CYS A 16 8.75 -8.18 -4.50
C CYS A 16 7.30 -8.65 -4.29
N ALA A 17 6.65 -8.14 -3.25
CA ALA A 17 5.20 -8.19 -3.10
C ALA A 17 4.69 -6.85 -2.56
N TYR A 18 3.37 -6.65 -2.65
CA TYR A 18 2.73 -5.53 -2.00
C TYR A 18 1.39 -5.93 -1.40
N PHE A 19 0.99 -5.21 -0.35
CA PHE A 19 -0.31 -5.32 0.26
C PHE A 19 -1.24 -4.22 -0.23
N ASP A 20 -2.54 -4.50 -0.19
CA ASP A 20 -3.53 -3.44 -0.33
C ASP A 20 -3.41 -2.49 0.87
N SER A 21 -3.61 -1.20 0.61
CA SER A 21 -3.51 -0.14 1.62
C SER A 21 -4.45 -0.31 2.81
N LEU A 22 -5.55 -1.04 2.63
CA LEU A 22 -6.53 -1.29 3.68
C LEU A 22 -6.15 -2.49 4.57
N TRP A 23 -5.19 -3.32 4.16
CA TRP A 23 -4.90 -4.54 4.92
C TRP A 23 -4.39 -4.26 6.33
N PHE A 24 -3.55 -3.24 6.50
CA PHE A 24 -3.04 -2.90 7.83
C PHE A 24 -4.14 -2.37 8.76
N SER A 25 -5.05 -1.53 8.24
CA SER A 25 -6.18 -1.02 9.04
C SER A 25 -7.17 -2.13 9.37
N LEU A 26 -7.53 -2.97 8.39
CA LEU A 26 -8.39 -4.14 8.61
C LEU A 26 -7.76 -5.12 9.60
N TYR A 27 -6.45 -5.37 9.52
CA TYR A 27 -5.77 -6.25 10.47
C TYR A 27 -5.95 -5.82 11.94
N LYS A 28 -6.07 -4.51 12.19
CA LYS A 28 -6.29 -3.97 13.54
C LYS A 28 -7.69 -4.23 14.08
N GLU A 29 -8.63 -4.66 13.24
CA GLU A 29 -9.99 -5.03 13.65
C GLU A 29 -10.09 -6.54 13.91
N ASP A 30 -10.55 -6.93 15.10
CA ASP A 30 -10.57 -8.34 15.52
C ASP A 30 -11.39 -9.27 14.59
N ASN A 31 -12.45 -8.75 13.98
CA ASN A 31 -13.34 -9.50 13.08
C ASN A 31 -12.74 -9.75 11.67
N THR A 32 -11.76 -8.96 11.23
CA THR A 32 -11.16 -9.08 9.89
C THR A 32 -9.70 -9.52 9.94
N LYS A 33 -9.03 -9.41 11.10
CA LYS A 33 -7.66 -9.88 11.36
C LYS A 33 -7.33 -11.24 10.74
N ALA A 34 -8.12 -12.28 11.04
CA ALA A 34 -7.86 -13.64 10.53
C ALA A 34 -7.92 -13.73 9.00
N LYS A 35 -8.84 -12.98 8.37
CA LYS A 35 -8.95 -12.90 6.91
C LYS A 35 -7.74 -12.21 6.29
N VAL A 36 -7.28 -11.12 6.88
CA VAL A 36 -6.09 -10.40 6.42
C VAL A 36 -4.85 -11.30 6.49
N LEU A 37 -4.64 -12.01 7.60
CA LEU A 37 -3.53 -12.96 7.72
C LEU A 37 -3.59 -14.07 6.66
N GLN A 38 -4.79 -14.57 6.34
CA GLN A 38 -4.97 -15.53 5.24
C GLN A 38 -4.64 -14.92 3.87
N TRP A 39 -5.00 -13.66 3.62
CA TRP A 39 -4.63 -12.98 2.37
C TRP A 39 -3.12 -12.76 2.26
N ILE A 40 -2.45 -12.41 3.36
CA ILE A 40 -1.00 -12.27 3.44
C ILE A 40 -0.31 -13.60 3.14
N LYS A 41 -0.79 -14.70 3.73
CA LYS A 41 -0.30 -16.05 3.47
C LYS A 41 -0.34 -16.40 1.98
N ASN A 42 -1.43 -16.04 1.29
CA ASN A 42 -1.57 -16.28 -0.15
C ASN A 42 -0.59 -15.46 -1.01
N LYS A 43 0.10 -14.46 -0.46
CA LYS A 43 1.12 -13.67 -1.17
C LYS A 43 2.52 -14.30 -1.10
N GLU A 44 2.70 -15.39 -0.34
CA GLU A 44 3.96 -16.12 -0.19
C GLU A 44 5.14 -15.19 0.16
N ILE A 45 4.92 -14.25 1.09
CA ILE A 45 5.83 -13.14 1.35
C ILE A 45 7.24 -13.56 1.79
N PHE A 46 7.38 -14.74 2.40
CA PHE A 46 8.68 -15.27 2.82
C PHE A 46 9.56 -15.73 1.65
N SER A 47 9.01 -15.84 0.43
CA SER A 47 9.77 -16.04 -0.80
C SER A 47 10.29 -14.74 -1.42
N LYS A 48 9.90 -13.58 -0.86
CA LYS A 48 10.18 -12.26 -1.42
C LYS A 48 11.32 -11.57 -0.66
N ASN A 49 12.09 -10.78 -1.40
CA ASN A 49 13.12 -9.91 -0.85
C ASN A 49 12.49 -8.69 -0.19
N TYR A 50 11.46 -8.10 -0.82
CA TYR A 50 10.86 -6.85 -0.38
C TYR A 50 9.34 -6.92 -0.41
N ILE A 51 8.69 -6.50 0.66
CA ILE A 51 7.23 -6.40 0.74
C ILE A 51 6.83 -4.98 1.10
N PHE A 52 6.08 -4.34 0.21
CA PHE A 52 5.58 -2.98 0.39
C PHE A 52 4.22 -3.03 1.08
N VAL A 53 4.13 -2.38 2.23
CA VAL A 53 2.92 -2.29 3.05
C VAL A 53 2.55 -0.81 3.19
N PRO A 54 1.75 -0.26 2.24
CA PRO A 54 1.15 1.06 2.41
C PRO A 54 0.22 1.03 3.62
N MET A 55 0.36 2.00 4.52
CA MET A 55 -0.45 2.09 5.74
C MET A 55 -1.11 3.46 5.81
N VAL A 56 -2.42 3.47 6.03
CA VAL A 56 -3.18 4.69 6.34
C VAL A 56 -3.49 4.70 7.83
N CYS A 57 -2.93 5.65 8.56
CA CYS A 57 -3.19 5.83 9.99
C CYS A 57 -3.50 7.29 10.27
N TRP A 58 -4.65 7.55 10.89
CA TRP A 58 -5.10 8.91 11.26
C TRP A 58 -5.11 9.90 10.09
N GLY A 59 -5.49 9.43 8.89
CA GLY A 59 -5.53 10.26 7.67
C GLY A 59 -4.18 10.51 7.02
N HIS A 60 -3.09 9.94 7.54
CA HIS A 60 -1.74 10.07 7.00
C HIS A 60 -1.23 8.75 6.43
N TRP A 61 -0.57 8.83 5.28
CA TRP A 61 0.01 7.70 4.57
C TRP A 61 1.46 7.48 4.97
N ASN A 62 1.79 6.25 5.33
CA ASN A 62 3.16 5.79 5.60
C ASN A 62 3.46 4.55 4.77
N LEU A 63 4.73 4.28 4.55
CA LEU A 63 5.18 3.05 3.90
C LEU A 63 6.02 2.21 4.86
N LEU A 64 5.54 1.02 5.18
CA LEU A 64 6.35 -0.01 5.81
C LEU A 64 6.91 -0.94 4.72
N ILE A 65 8.21 -1.17 4.73
CA ILE A 65 8.89 -2.12 3.84
C ILE A 65 9.45 -3.25 4.70
N LEU A 66 9.02 -4.49 4.43
CA LEU A 66 9.57 -5.69 5.05
C LEU A 66 10.69 -6.21 4.15
N CYS A 67 11.91 -6.29 4.66
CA CYS A 67 13.08 -6.70 3.89
C CYS A 67 13.57 -8.07 4.38
N HIS A 68 13.77 -9.00 3.46
CA HIS A 68 14.40 -10.31 3.68
C HIS A 68 13.79 -11.15 4.81
N PHE A 69 12.47 -11.11 4.99
CA PHE A 69 11.79 -11.85 6.08
C PHE A 69 11.92 -13.38 5.96
N GLY A 70 12.18 -13.90 4.75
CA GLY A 70 12.51 -15.32 4.55
C GLY A 70 13.90 -15.73 5.04
N GLU A 71 14.82 -14.78 5.24
CA GLU A 71 16.25 -15.02 5.51
C GLU A 71 16.61 -14.77 6.98
N MET A 72 15.98 -15.51 7.91
CA MET A 72 16.20 -15.34 9.36
C MET A 72 17.54 -15.90 9.89
N ASP A 73 18.34 -16.53 9.03
CA ASP A 73 19.63 -17.12 9.41
C ASP A 73 20.70 -16.04 9.65
N ARG A 74 21.22 -15.99 10.88
CA ARG A 74 22.21 -14.99 11.34
C ARG A 74 23.55 -15.06 10.60
N LEU A 75 23.84 -16.19 9.94
CA LEU A 75 25.06 -16.44 9.19
C LEU A 75 25.01 -15.85 7.77
N ARG A 76 23.84 -15.44 7.30
CA ARG A 76 23.69 -14.80 5.99
C ARG A 76 24.12 -13.33 6.05
N THR A 77 24.60 -12.85 4.90
CA THR A 77 24.96 -11.44 4.71
C THR A 77 23.73 -10.53 4.73
N ARG A 78 22.59 -11.03 4.24
CA ARG A 78 21.29 -10.36 4.28
C ARG A 78 20.56 -10.73 5.56
N ARG A 79 20.01 -9.73 6.24
CA ARG A 79 19.30 -9.89 7.51
C ARG A 79 17.93 -9.24 7.42
N PRO A 80 16.92 -9.82 8.09
CA PRO A 80 15.57 -9.26 8.11
C PRO A 80 15.60 -7.88 8.75
N CYS A 81 14.89 -6.93 8.16
CA CYS A 81 14.62 -5.63 8.76
C CYS A 81 13.30 -5.05 8.27
N MET A 82 12.86 -4.01 8.96
CA MET A 82 11.70 -3.22 8.59
C MET A 82 12.16 -1.78 8.34
N LEU A 83 11.68 -1.16 7.27
CA LEU A 83 11.91 0.26 6.99
C LEU A 83 10.56 0.97 7.09
N LEU A 84 10.46 2.01 7.92
CA LEU A 84 9.27 2.86 8.02
C LEU A 84 9.59 4.22 7.41
N LEU A 85 9.03 4.48 6.22
CA LEU A 85 9.23 5.70 5.46
C LEU A 85 8.01 6.61 5.66
N ASP A 86 8.28 7.86 6.04
CA ASP A 86 7.28 8.88 6.35
C ASP A 86 7.71 10.21 5.72
N SER A 87 6.87 10.74 4.82
CA SER A 87 7.08 12.03 4.14
C SER A 87 6.65 13.22 4.99
N LEU A 88 6.09 13.01 6.18
CA LEU A 88 5.66 14.05 7.11
C LEU A 88 6.30 13.83 8.50
N LEU A 89 7.58 14.19 8.62
CA LEU A 89 8.30 14.19 9.90
C LEU A 89 7.66 15.23 10.84
N GLY A 90 6.85 14.74 11.78
CA GLY A 90 6.19 15.57 12.79
C GLY A 90 5.32 14.78 13.77
N LEU A 91 4.86 13.60 13.37
CA LEU A 91 4.25 12.61 14.26
C LEU A 91 5.34 11.66 14.72
N GLU A 92 5.43 11.36 16.02
CA GLU A 92 6.40 10.38 16.53
C GLU A 92 6.25 9.04 15.78
N PRO A 93 7.19 8.65 14.90
CA PRO A 93 7.01 7.48 14.04
C PRO A 93 6.95 6.18 14.87
N LYS A 94 7.52 6.24 16.07
CA LYS A 94 7.48 5.17 17.09
C LYS A 94 6.07 4.85 17.59
N ARG A 95 5.06 5.71 17.36
CA ARG A 95 3.67 5.41 17.75
C ARG A 95 3.11 4.21 17.01
N LEU A 96 3.58 3.96 15.78
CA LEU A 96 3.17 2.79 14.99
C LEU A 96 3.96 1.53 15.36
N GLU A 97 5.11 1.66 16.02
CA GLU A 97 5.99 0.52 16.29
C GLU A 97 5.28 -0.62 17.04
N PRO A 98 4.53 -0.42 18.13
CA PRO A 98 3.84 -1.51 18.82
C PRO A 98 2.88 -2.30 17.90
N ASP A 99 2.13 -1.59 17.07
CA ASP A 99 1.18 -2.21 16.13
C ASP A 99 1.91 -2.95 15.01
N ILE A 100 2.98 -2.37 14.46
CA ILE A 100 3.84 -3.01 13.45
C ILE A 100 4.46 -4.29 14.01
N ARG A 101 4.98 -4.26 15.24
CA ARG A 101 5.59 -5.41 15.90
C ARG A 101 4.59 -6.55 16.08
N ARG A 102 3.36 -6.22 16.49
CA ARG A 102 2.28 -7.20 16.62
C ARG A 102 1.86 -7.77 15.27
N PHE A 103 1.73 -6.92 14.25
CA PHE A 103 1.42 -7.31 12.88
C PHE A 103 2.43 -8.31 12.33
N VAL A 104 3.72 -8.01 12.46
CA VAL A 104 4.79 -8.91 12.03
C VAL A 104 4.78 -10.22 12.81
N PHE A 105 4.61 -10.16 14.14
CA PHE A 105 4.53 -11.38 14.95
C PHE A 105 3.40 -12.31 14.49
N ASP A 106 2.20 -11.76 14.29
CA ASP A 106 1.03 -12.54 13.88
C ASP A 106 1.18 -13.12 12.47
N ILE A 107 1.88 -12.42 11.55
CA ILE A 107 2.22 -12.95 10.23
C ILE A 107 3.08 -14.21 10.37
N PHE A 108 4.18 -14.16 11.12
CA PHE A 108 5.05 -15.32 11.35
C PHE A 108 4.28 -16.48 11.99
N GLU A 109 3.44 -16.20 13.00
CA GLU A 109 2.62 -17.20 13.68
C GLU A 109 1.59 -17.85 12.73
N SER A 110 0.88 -17.05 11.93
CA SER A 110 -0.14 -17.55 10.98
C SER A 110 0.44 -18.44 9.87
N GLU A 111 1.72 -18.28 9.59
CA GLU A 111 2.47 -19.04 8.59
C GLU A 111 3.13 -20.29 9.19
N GLY A 112 2.95 -20.54 10.49
CA GLY A 112 3.46 -21.73 11.17
C GLY A 112 4.99 -21.77 11.24
N ARG A 113 5.62 -20.59 11.23
CA ARG A 113 7.08 -20.45 11.26
C ARG A 113 7.62 -20.73 12.67
N ASN A 114 8.77 -21.39 12.77
CA ASN A 114 9.35 -21.86 14.05
C ASN A 114 10.26 -20.82 14.75
N GLU A 115 10.28 -19.59 14.26
CA GLU A 115 11.06 -18.49 14.79
C GLU A 115 10.56 -18.11 16.19
N SER A 116 11.49 -18.07 17.15
CA SER A 116 11.14 -17.65 18.50
C SER A 116 10.60 -16.21 18.54
N ARG A 117 9.70 -15.93 19.48
CA ARG A 117 9.20 -14.56 19.74
C ARG A 117 10.33 -13.54 19.88
N LYS A 118 11.44 -13.92 20.54
CA LYS A 118 12.63 -13.08 20.69
C LYS A 118 13.29 -12.76 19.34
N CYS A 119 13.43 -13.75 18.47
CA CYS A 119 13.99 -13.56 17.13
C CYS A 119 13.18 -12.55 16.32
N ILE A 120 11.85 -12.66 16.37
CA ILE A 120 10.94 -11.76 15.66
C ILE A 120 10.98 -10.35 16.27
N SER A 121 11.00 -10.22 17.60
CA SER A 121 11.09 -8.92 18.27
C SER A 121 12.43 -8.22 18.03
N ASP A 122 13.50 -8.98 17.80
CA ASP A 122 14.84 -8.45 17.54
C ASP A 122 15.02 -7.96 16.08
N ILE A 123 14.07 -8.20 15.17
CA ILE A 123 14.12 -7.68 13.79
C ILE A 123 14.18 -6.14 13.84
N PRO A 124 15.21 -5.47 13.30
CA PRO A 124 15.31 -4.02 13.43
C PRO A 124 14.20 -3.27 12.69
N LEU A 125 13.63 -2.25 13.32
CA LEU A 125 12.79 -1.23 12.68
C LEU A 125 13.65 0.02 12.46
N LEU A 126 13.91 0.36 11.21
CA LEU A 126 14.69 1.53 10.81
C LEU A 126 13.75 2.60 10.27
N ILE A 127 13.94 3.84 10.70
CA ILE A 127 13.14 5.00 10.28
C ILE A 127 14.09 5.97 9.56
N PRO A 128 14.39 5.74 8.26
CA PRO A 128 15.29 6.61 7.50
C PRO A 128 14.68 8.00 7.32
N LYS A 129 15.53 9.01 7.22
CA LYS A 129 15.11 10.33 6.79
C LYS A 129 15.04 10.35 5.28
N VAL A 130 13.85 10.61 4.75
CA VAL A 130 13.54 10.63 3.31
C VAL A 130 13.10 12.03 2.90
N PRO A 131 13.00 12.36 1.60
CA PRO A 131 12.46 13.65 1.16
C PRO A 131 11.06 13.87 1.74
N GLN A 132 10.81 15.10 2.19
CA GLN A 132 9.60 15.47 2.92
C GLN A 132 8.60 16.17 2.00
N GLN A 133 7.31 15.94 2.22
CA GLN A 133 6.25 16.51 1.41
C GLN A 133 6.11 18.02 1.58
N ARG A 134 5.66 18.72 0.53
CA ARG A 134 5.45 20.17 0.53
C ARG A 134 4.11 20.53 1.17
N SER A 135 3.13 19.62 1.12
CA SER A 135 1.80 19.81 1.70
C SER A 135 1.21 18.53 2.31
N GLY A 136 0.16 18.67 3.12
CA GLY A 136 -0.52 17.54 3.80
C GLY A 136 -1.12 16.49 2.87
N ASP A 137 -1.49 16.88 1.65
CA ASP A 137 -2.27 16.06 0.71
C ASP A 137 -1.40 15.19 -0.21
N GLU A 138 -0.07 15.37 -0.18
CA GLU A 138 0.85 14.65 -1.07
C GLU A 138 1.32 13.29 -0.50
N CYS A 139 1.03 12.98 0.77
CA CYS A 139 1.56 11.79 1.45
C CYS A 139 1.30 10.46 0.69
N GLY A 140 0.13 10.31 0.08
CA GLY A 140 -0.19 9.14 -0.75
C GLY A 140 0.67 9.05 -2.02
N SER A 141 0.92 10.18 -2.69
CA SER A 141 1.79 10.26 -3.87
C SER A 141 3.24 9.97 -3.51
N TYR A 142 3.71 10.47 -2.35
CA TYR A 142 5.04 10.14 -1.83
C TYR A 142 5.17 8.65 -1.54
N VAL A 143 4.17 8.00 -0.93
CA VAL A 143 4.19 6.54 -0.73
C VAL A 143 4.32 5.78 -2.04
N LEU A 144 3.55 6.15 -3.07
CA LEU A 144 3.66 5.52 -4.40
C LEU A 144 5.05 5.73 -5.01
N TYR A 145 5.60 6.93 -4.86
CA TYR A 145 6.91 7.25 -5.40
C TYR A 145 8.04 6.55 -4.66
N PHE A 146 7.96 6.45 -3.33
CA PHE A 146 8.90 5.66 -2.52
C PHE A 146 8.92 4.21 -2.98
N ILE A 147 7.77 3.59 -3.25
CA ILE A 147 7.71 2.22 -3.77
C ILE A 147 8.40 2.12 -5.13
N TYR A 148 8.04 3.01 -6.07
CA TYR A 148 8.63 3.03 -7.41
C TYR A 148 10.16 3.18 -7.35
N ARG A 149 10.65 4.19 -6.63
CA ARG A 149 12.08 4.48 -6.48
C ARG A 149 12.81 3.38 -5.74
N PHE A 150 12.21 2.79 -4.71
CA PHE A 150 12.79 1.66 -3.99
C PHE A 150 12.95 0.48 -4.91
N ILE A 151 11.92 0.08 -5.65
CA ILE A 151 12.01 -1.01 -6.61
C ILE A 151 13.10 -0.75 -7.64
N GLU A 152 13.21 0.49 -8.15
CA GLU A 152 14.21 0.81 -9.15
C GLU A 152 15.64 0.80 -8.60
N SER A 153 15.83 1.26 -7.36
CA SER A 153 17.15 1.49 -6.76
C SER A 153 17.59 0.41 -5.77
N ALA A 154 16.70 -0.51 -5.38
CA ALA A 154 16.96 -1.46 -4.32
C ALA A 154 18.13 -2.36 -4.72
N PRO A 155 19.20 -2.39 -3.91
CA PRO A 155 20.31 -3.29 -4.20
C PRO A 155 19.84 -4.74 -4.01
N ASP A 156 20.29 -5.64 -4.89
CA ASP A 156 20.04 -7.07 -4.72
C ASP A 156 20.60 -7.58 -3.36
N ASN A 157 21.64 -6.92 -2.86
CA ASN A 157 22.37 -7.25 -1.63
C ASN A 157 22.21 -6.18 -0.54
N PHE A 158 20.98 -5.77 -0.22
CA PHE A 158 20.77 -4.90 0.93
C PHE A 158 21.32 -5.56 2.21
N THR A 159 22.33 -4.94 2.83
CA THR A 159 22.92 -5.42 4.09
C THR A 159 22.78 -4.34 5.16
N GLN A 160 22.46 -4.75 6.39
CA GLN A 160 22.26 -3.85 7.53
C GLN A 160 23.53 -3.09 7.96
N GLN A 161 24.72 -3.50 7.49
CA GLN A 161 26.01 -2.98 7.96
C GLN A 161 26.31 -1.52 7.57
N GLY A 162 25.41 -0.87 6.82
CA GLY A 162 25.47 0.57 6.55
C GLY A 162 24.09 1.16 6.29
N TYR A 163 23.20 1.12 7.31
CA TYR A 163 21.90 1.83 7.44
C TYR A 163 21.42 2.53 6.17
N PRO A 164 20.28 2.12 5.57
CA PRO A 164 20.04 2.19 4.12
C PRO A 164 20.69 3.40 3.46
N TYR A 165 21.94 3.23 3.00
CA TYR A 165 22.80 4.33 2.56
C TYR A 165 22.20 5.15 1.39
N PHE A 166 21.20 4.59 0.72
CA PHE A 166 20.49 5.24 -0.38
C PHE A 166 19.19 5.96 0.05
N LEU A 167 18.62 5.64 1.22
CA LEU A 167 17.40 6.27 1.73
C LEU A 167 17.78 7.50 2.57
N THR A 168 18.03 8.61 1.87
CA THR A 168 18.45 9.89 2.47
C THR A 168 17.46 11.00 2.15
N GLU A 169 17.62 12.16 2.81
CA GLU A 169 16.83 13.36 2.51
C GLU A 169 17.01 13.84 1.06
N GLU A 170 18.12 13.43 0.42
CA GLU A 170 18.47 13.74 -0.98
C GLU A 170 18.21 12.55 -1.92
N TRP A 171 17.36 11.60 -1.51
CA TRP A 171 17.12 10.37 -2.29
C TRP A 171 16.57 10.67 -3.69
N PHE A 172 15.84 11.77 -3.84
CA PHE A 172 15.33 12.28 -5.11
C PHE A 172 15.09 13.78 -5.04
N THR A 173 15.07 14.42 -6.22
CA THR A 173 14.75 15.84 -6.34
C THR A 173 13.23 16.06 -6.43
N GLU A 174 12.79 17.29 -6.18
CA GLU A 174 11.38 17.67 -6.41
C GLU A 174 10.97 17.49 -7.88
N ASP A 175 11.87 17.81 -8.83
CA ASP A 175 11.64 17.61 -10.26
C ASP A 175 11.42 16.12 -10.59
N ASP A 176 12.18 15.21 -9.96
CA ASP A 176 11.97 13.77 -10.17
C ASP A 176 10.57 13.33 -9.71
N PHE A 177 10.08 13.90 -8.61
CA PHE A 177 8.76 13.61 -8.03
C PHE A 177 7.63 14.22 -8.85
N ASP A 178 7.78 15.46 -9.31
CA ASP A 178 6.78 16.17 -10.11
C ASP A 178 6.60 15.47 -11.48
N ASN A 179 7.71 15.07 -12.11
CA ASN A 179 7.67 14.30 -13.36
C ASN A 179 6.93 12.96 -13.17
N PHE A 180 7.19 12.24 -12.09
CA PHE A 180 6.49 11.00 -11.79
C PHE A 180 5.00 11.22 -11.54
N SER A 181 4.64 12.27 -10.81
CA SER A 181 3.25 12.60 -10.49
C SER A 181 2.45 12.90 -11.75
N LEU A 182 2.99 13.73 -12.65
CA LEU A 182 2.40 14.01 -13.97
C LEU A 182 2.21 12.73 -14.79
N GLU A 183 3.19 11.83 -14.75
CA GLU A 183 3.12 10.58 -15.47
C GLU A 183 1.97 9.69 -14.96
N ILE A 184 1.85 9.50 -13.63
CA ILE A 184 0.78 8.69 -13.01
C ILE A 184 -0.60 9.28 -13.27
N GLU A 185 -0.74 10.61 -13.22
CA GLU A 185 -1.98 11.28 -13.57
C GLU A 185 -2.39 11.02 -15.03
N SER A 186 -1.42 11.05 -15.95
CA SER A 186 -1.68 10.79 -17.37
C SER A 186 -2.20 9.36 -17.60
N PHE A 187 -1.62 8.36 -16.92
CA PHE A 187 -2.07 6.98 -16.98
C PHE A 187 -3.49 6.81 -16.43
N SER A 188 -3.78 7.45 -15.30
CA SER A 188 -5.11 7.40 -14.68
C SER A 188 -6.19 7.98 -15.61
N LYS A 189 -5.88 9.09 -16.29
CA LYS A 189 -6.76 9.70 -17.30
C LYS A 189 -6.97 8.77 -18.50
N ASN A 190 -5.90 8.19 -19.03
CA ASN A 190 -5.95 7.29 -20.19
C ASN A 190 -6.72 6.00 -19.91
N LYS A 191 -6.56 5.42 -18.71
CA LYS A 191 -7.33 4.23 -18.29
C LYS A 191 -8.82 4.55 -18.24
N LYS A 192 -9.20 5.68 -17.65
CA LYS A 192 -10.60 6.12 -17.58
C LYS A 192 -11.20 6.39 -18.97
N LEU A 193 -10.43 6.97 -19.89
CA LEU A 193 -10.83 7.14 -21.29
C LEU A 193 -11.06 5.78 -21.98
N SER A 194 -10.13 4.84 -21.82
CA SER A 194 -10.24 3.50 -22.42
C SER A 194 -11.39 2.66 -21.85
N GLU A 195 -11.73 2.82 -20.57
CA GLU A 195 -12.87 2.15 -19.94
C GLU A 195 -14.20 2.71 -20.47
N VAL A 196 -14.29 4.03 -20.68
CA VAL A 196 -15.45 4.70 -21.28
C VAL A 196 -15.62 4.29 -22.76
N GLU A 197 -14.52 4.17 -23.52
CA GLU A 197 -14.56 3.71 -24.91
C GLU A 197 -14.95 2.23 -25.01
N SER A 198 -14.50 1.38 -24.09
CA SER A 198 -14.86 -0.04 -24.05
C SER A 198 -16.34 -0.30 -23.69
N GLN A 199 -16.97 0.63 -22.96
CA GLN A 199 -18.40 0.59 -22.64
C GLN A 199 -19.28 1.26 -23.71
N GLY A 200 -18.69 1.94 -24.70
CA GLY A 200 -19.40 2.65 -25.78
C GLY A 200 -19.64 1.82 -27.05
N MET A 201 -19.22 0.55 -27.08
CA MET A 201 -19.28 -0.30 -28.27
C MET A 201 -20.29 -1.45 -28.16
N ASP A 202 -21.41 -1.22 -27.45
CA ASP A 202 -22.54 -2.14 -27.40
C ASP A 202 -23.88 -1.40 -27.24
N THR A 203 -24.24 -0.53 -28.20
CA THR A 203 -25.65 -0.16 -28.44
C THR A 203 -25.88 0.13 -29.93
N ALA A 204 -26.16 -0.93 -30.70
CA ALA A 204 -27.00 -0.80 -31.88
C ALA A 204 -28.43 -1.19 -31.47
N GLU A 205 -29.37 -0.29 -31.78
CA GLU A 205 -30.82 -0.45 -31.77
C GLU A 205 -31.53 -0.81 -30.43
N TYR A 206 -32.11 0.19 -29.78
CA TYR A 206 -33.49 0.05 -29.31
C TYR A 206 -34.19 1.42 -29.21
N SER A 207 -35.21 1.60 -30.04
CA SER A 207 -36.11 2.75 -30.04
C SER A 207 -36.85 2.87 -28.71
N SER A 208 -36.85 4.08 -28.14
CA SER A 208 -37.57 4.41 -26.92
C SER A 208 -39.09 4.45 -27.14
N PRO A 209 -39.92 3.88 -26.23
CA PRO A 209 -41.28 4.35 -26.02
C PRO A 209 -41.33 5.36 -24.86
N SER A 210 -42.16 6.39 -25.05
CA SER A 210 -42.44 7.47 -24.08
C SER A 210 -42.97 6.96 -22.73
N PRO A 211 -42.70 7.64 -21.60
CA PRO A 211 -43.19 7.21 -20.29
C PRO A 211 -44.71 7.38 -20.16
N VAL A 212 -45.37 6.33 -19.68
CA VAL A 212 -46.77 6.35 -19.22
C VAL A 212 -46.76 6.72 -17.74
N GLU A 213 -47.47 7.80 -17.37
CA GLU A 213 -47.72 8.18 -15.98
C GLU A 213 -48.54 7.10 -15.26
N CYS A 214 -48.09 6.64 -14.09
CA CYS A 214 -48.89 5.81 -13.20
C CYS A 214 -49.01 6.49 -11.83
N LYS A 215 -50.22 6.97 -11.54
CA LYS A 215 -50.64 7.66 -10.32
C LYS A 215 -50.75 6.64 -9.18
N ILE A 216 -50.14 6.94 -8.03
CA ILE A 216 -50.40 6.22 -6.79
C ILE A 216 -51.47 6.99 -6.01
N GLN A 217 -52.57 6.29 -5.74
CA GLN A 217 -53.75 6.81 -5.06
C GLN A 217 -53.64 6.49 -3.57
N THR A 218 -53.47 7.52 -2.74
CA THR A 218 -53.56 7.42 -1.27
C THR A 218 -55.01 7.62 -0.84
N GLY A 219 -55.58 6.60 -0.18
CA GLY A 219 -56.94 6.65 0.35
C GLY A 219 -57.04 7.46 1.66
N SER A 220 -58.04 8.34 1.69
CA SER A 220 -59.04 8.59 2.76
C SER A 220 -58.54 8.65 4.22
N ASN A 221 -58.78 9.68 5.04
CA ASN A 221 -59.91 10.63 5.12
C ASN A 221 -59.58 11.80 6.07
N ILE A 222 -60.08 13.01 5.73
CA ILE A 222 -60.82 14.03 6.52
C ILE A 222 -60.09 14.58 7.78
N ILE A 223 -59.91 15.90 7.99
CA ILE A 223 -60.90 16.92 8.45
C ILE A 223 -60.39 18.35 8.13
N ASP A 224 -61.31 19.23 7.72
CA ASP A 224 -61.20 20.68 7.43
C ASP A 224 -61.09 21.59 8.69
N ILE A 225 -61.07 22.92 8.45
CA ILE A 225 -61.32 24.10 9.32
C ILE A 225 -60.02 24.83 9.71
N ASP A 226 -59.74 26.10 9.39
CA ASP A 226 -60.41 27.23 8.71
C ASP A 226 -59.32 28.08 8.03
#